data_AF-A0A7K1TNY7-F1
#
_entry.id   AF-A0A7K1TNY7-F1
#
_cell.length_a   1.000
_cell.length_b   1.000
_cell.length_c   1.000
_cell.angle_alpha   90.00
_cell.angle_beta   90.00
_cell.angle_gamma   90.00
#
_symmetry.space_group_name_H-M   'P 1'
#
loop_
_entity.id
_entity.type
_entity.pdbx_description
1 polymer ?
#
loop_
_entity_poly.entity_id
_entity_poly.type
_entity_poly.pdbx_seq_one_letter_code
_entity_poly.pdbx_strand_id
1 'polypeptide(L)'
;MPDYRVLAEGQRCEVKIHDLDAAQSRPVATSDKVLFEAPNWGRDGSLYLNGEGMLWRLRPDAEPHPIAFAGLPPINNDHVLDPAGPAVYLSAEDGHIYRGLLSGGQVARITGEDGVRHYLHGISPDGELLAFVRMDGSGPGRLALIPASGGRVTVVDTGPGHVDGPEWSPDGHWLYFNTERWGYAQLARIARGEVERVHRSDTVDWFPHLSPDGTRAVYLEYPAGTEGHPADLPVSLVVVDTARWSTPLARIPLLGGQGTINVNSWAPDSRSFAYVAYPKD
;
A
#
# COMPACT_ATOMS: atom_id res chain seq x y z
N MET A 1 -2.02 -20.28 -15.24
CA MET A 1 -1.68 -19.98 -13.83
C MET A 1 -2.55 -18.80 -13.41
N PRO A 2 -2.94 -18.67 -12.13
CA PRO A 2 -3.72 -17.51 -11.71
C PRO A 2 -2.94 -16.21 -11.97
N ASP A 3 -3.65 -15.12 -12.23
CA ASP A 3 -3.07 -13.78 -12.43
C ASP A 3 -2.72 -13.09 -11.09
N TYR A 4 -2.68 -13.85 -9.99
CA TYR A 4 -2.40 -13.37 -8.64
C TYR A 4 -1.43 -14.31 -7.91
N ARG A 5 -0.79 -13.81 -6.86
CA ARG A 5 0.16 -14.57 -6.04
C ARG A 5 -0.54 -15.63 -5.19
N VAL A 6 0.14 -16.76 -5.01
CA VAL A 6 -0.27 -17.88 -4.15
C VAL A 6 0.88 -18.27 -3.23
N LEU A 7 0.57 -18.94 -2.12
CA LEU A 7 1.56 -19.44 -1.18
C LEU A 7 2.52 -20.43 -1.85
N ALA A 8 3.80 -20.29 -1.57
CA ALA A 8 4.78 -21.32 -1.89
C ALA A 8 4.62 -22.55 -0.99
N GLU A 9 5.17 -23.70 -1.40
CA GLU A 9 5.19 -24.90 -0.58
C GLU A 9 5.90 -24.64 0.77
N GLY A 10 5.23 -25.01 1.87
CA GLY A 10 5.70 -24.81 3.25
C GLY A 10 5.60 -23.37 3.76
N GLN A 11 5.05 -22.45 2.97
CA GLN A 11 4.85 -21.06 3.37
C GLN A 11 3.50 -20.88 4.07
N ARG A 12 3.47 -20.00 5.08
CA ARG A 12 2.24 -19.51 5.70
C ARG A 12 2.08 -18.02 5.46
N CYS A 13 0.84 -17.56 5.44
CA CYS A 13 0.48 -16.14 5.51
C CYS A 13 0.06 -15.79 6.94
N GLU A 14 0.74 -14.82 7.57
CA GLU A 14 0.38 -14.28 8.88
C GLU A 14 -0.04 -12.81 8.76
N VAL A 15 -1.32 -12.52 8.96
CA VAL A 15 -1.80 -11.14 9.14
C VAL A 15 -1.56 -10.73 10.58
N LYS A 16 -0.82 -9.65 10.80
CA LYS A 16 -0.33 -9.22 12.12
C LYS A 16 -0.68 -7.77 12.37
N ILE A 17 -0.83 -7.43 13.64
CA ILE A 17 -0.95 -6.06 14.13
C ILE A 17 0.26 -5.77 15.01
N HIS A 18 0.94 -4.66 14.75
CA HIS A 18 1.96 -4.11 15.63
C HIS A 18 1.37 -2.97 16.46
N ASP A 19 1.47 -3.08 17.79
CA ASP A 19 1.09 -2.03 18.74
C ASP A 19 2.33 -1.23 19.13
N LEU A 20 2.28 0.09 18.96
CA LEU A 20 3.41 0.98 19.22
C LEU A 20 3.72 1.15 20.71
N ASP A 21 2.70 1.16 21.57
CA ASP A 21 2.86 1.40 23.00
C ASP A 21 3.40 0.16 23.71
N ALA A 22 2.92 -1.01 23.32
CA ALA A 22 3.44 -2.30 23.78
C ALA A 22 4.74 -2.70 23.07
N ALA A 23 5.08 -2.04 21.96
CA ALA A 23 6.20 -2.37 21.07
C ALA A 23 6.18 -3.86 20.67
N GLN A 24 5.00 -4.40 20.37
CA GLN A 24 4.81 -5.83 20.13
C GLN A 24 3.90 -6.09 18.94
N SER A 25 4.25 -7.11 18.16
CA SER A 25 3.39 -7.65 17.11
C SER A 25 2.66 -8.91 17.57
N ARG A 26 1.39 -9.04 17.20
CA ARG A 26 0.59 -10.26 17.39
C ARG A 26 -0.09 -10.69 16.08
N PRO A 27 -0.19 -12.00 15.78
CA PRO A 27 -1.03 -12.47 14.69
C PRO A 27 -2.51 -12.24 15.01
N VAL A 28 -3.30 -11.91 13.99
CA VAL A 28 -4.77 -11.80 14.06
C VAL A 28 -5.48 -12.73 13.08
N ALA A 29 -4.75 -13.24 12.08
CA ALA A 29 -5.16 -14.37 11.25
C ALA A 29 -3.91 -15.08 10.72
N THR A 30 -4.02 -16.39 10.53
CA THR A 30 -3.00 -17.22 9.87
C THR A 30 -3.68 -18.08 8.83
N SER A 31 -3.05 -18.24 7.67
CA SER A 31 -3.57 -18.99 6.54
C SER A 31 -2.47 -19.82 5.90
N ASP A 32 -2.77 -21.08 5.63
CA ASP A 32 -1.97 -22.03 4.84
C ASP A 32 -2.57 -22.28 3.44
N LYS A 33 -3.64 -21.55 3.09
CA LYS A 33 -4.39 -21.73 1.84
C LYS A 33 -4.40 -20.47 0.98
N VAL A 34 -4.80 -19.36 1.60
CA VAL A 34 -4.91 -18.05 0.94
C VAL A 34 -3.71 -17.20 1.32
N LEU A 35 -3.05 -16.64 0.31
CA LEU A 35 -2.06 -15.57 0.48
C LEU A 35 -2.83 -14.25 0.56
N PHE A 36 -2.89 -13.66 1.75
CA PHE A 36 -3.44 -12.31 1.94
C PHE A 36 -2.34 -11.27 1.80
N GLU A 37 -2.67 -10.10 1.27
CA GLU A 37 -1.73 -9.01 1.05
C GLU A 37 -2.34 -7.67 1.46
N ALA A 38 -1.46 -6.70 1.73
CA ALA A 38 -1.74 -5.26 1.74
C ALA A 38 -2.99 -4.85 2.56
N PRO A 39 -2.93 -4.90 3.90
CA PRO A 39 -4.06 -4.52 4.74
C PRO A 39 -4.28 -3.01 4.76
N ASN A 40 -5.48 -2.52 4.43
CA ASN A 40 -5.98 -1.26 4.98
C ASN A 40 -6.69 -1.50 6.31
N TRP A 41 -6.73 -0.48 7.17
CA TRP A 41 -7.50 -0.53 8.42
C TRP A 41 -8.73 0.38 8.34
N GLY A 42 -9.91 -0.22 8.38
CA GLY A 42 -11.18 0.49 8.33
C GLY A 42 -11.56 1.16 9.66
N ARG A 43 -12.35 2.23 9.58
CA ARG A 43 -12.95 2.91 10.76
C ARG A 43 -13.88 2.00 11.58
N ASP A 44 -14.33 0.90 11.00
CA ASP A 44 -15.16 -0.11 11.65
C ASP A 44 -14.35 -1.17 12.42
N GLY A 45 -13.03 -1.01 12.47
CA GLY A 45 -12.09 -1.93 13.12
C GLY A 45 -11.74 -3.17 12.30
N SER A 46 -12.23 -3.30 11.06
CA SER A 46 -11.87 -4.40 10.18
C SER A 46 -10.59 -4.07 9.39
N LEU A 47 -9.82 -5.10 9.06
CA LEU A 47 -8.79 -5.06 8.03
C LEU A 47 -9.40 -5.40 6.67
N TYR A 48 -8.97 -4.69 5.64
CA TYR A 48 -9.34 -4.94 4.24
C TYR A 48 -8.09 -5.31 3.47
N LEU A 49 -8.03 -6.56 3.00
CA LEU A 49 -6.85 -7.19 2.38
C LEU A 49 -7.22 -7.68 0.98
N ASN A 50 -6.26 -7.83 0.08
CA ASN A 50 -6.48 -8.61 -1.14
C ASN A 50 -6.00 -10.06 -0.95
N GLY A 51 -6.55 -10.98 -1.73
CA GLY A 51 -6.15 -12.38 -1.76
C GLY A 51 -6.95 -13.14 -2.81
N GLU A 52 -6.30 -14.01 -3.57
CA GLU A 52 -6.92 -14.72 -4.70
C GLU A 52 -7.59 -13.81 -5.74
N GLY A 53 -7.04 -12.62 -5.96
CA GLY A 53 -7.62 -11.62 -6.86
C GLY A 53 -8.92 -10.98 -6.36
N MET A 54 -9.25 -11.13 -5.07
CA MET A 54 -10.45 -10.56 -4.46
C MET A 54 -10.09 -9.64 -3.29
N LEU A 55 -11.00 -8.73 -2.93
CA LEU A 55 -10.94 -8.02 -1.66
C LEU A 55 -11.55 -8.90 -0.56
N TRP A 56 -10.94 -8.89 0.62
CA TRP A 56 -11.35 -9.63 1.80
C TRP A 56 -11.51 -8.68 2.98
N ARG A 57 -12.47 -8.98 3.85
CA ARG A 57 -12.66 -8.33 5.13
C ARG A 57 -12.28 -9.29 6.25
N LEU A 58 -11.45 -8.82 7.17
CA LEU A 58 -11.05 -9.53 8.37
C LEU A 58 -11.33 -8.64 9.58
N ARG A 59 -12.24 -9.05 10.47
CA ARG A 59 -12.24 -8.48 11.82
C ARG A 59 -11.16 -9.22 12.63
N PRO A 60 -10.34 -8.53 13.45
CA PRO A 60 -9.38 -9.21 14.29
C PRO A 60 -10.02 -10.36 15.07
N ASP A 61 -9.36 -11.51 15.08
CA ASP A 61 -9.81 -12.72 15.77
C ASP A 61 -11.12 -13.36 15.22
N ALA A 62 -11.54 -12.97 14.00
CA ALA A 62 -12.61 -13.60 13.25
C ALA A 62 -12.10 -14.23 11.94
N GLU A 63 -12.91 -15.06 11.29
CA GLU A 63 -12.56 -15.60 9.97
C GLU A 63 -12.56 -14.48 8.90
N PRO A 64 -11.57 -14.44 7.99
CA PRO A 64 -11.62 -13.60 6.81
C PRO A 64 -12.78 -14.01 5.88
N HIS A 65 -13.47 -13.04 5.29
CA HIS A 65 -14.53 -13.28 4.31
C HIS A 65 -14.31 -12.45 3.04
N PRO A 66 -14.50 -13.03 1.83
CA PRO A 66 -14.35 -12.28 0.59
C PRO A 66 -15.52 -11.31 0.39
N ILE A 67 -15.22 -10.16 -0.21
CA ILE A 67 -16.21 -9.17 -0.64
C ILE A 67 -16.45 -9.37 -2.14
N ALA A 68 -17.65 -9.84 -2.48
CA ALA A 68 -17.99 -10.14 -3.87
C ALA A 68 -18.32 -8.86 -4.64
N PHE A 69 -17.59 -8.62 -5.72
CA PHE A 69 -17.85 -7.56 -6.68
C PHE A 69 -18.29 -8.14 -8.03
N ALA A 70 -19.41 -7.63 -8.56
CA ALA A 70 -19.91 -8.01 -9.88
C ALA A 70 -19.23 -7.17 -10.95
N GLY A 71 -18.56 -7.83 -11.90
CA GLY A 71 -17.90 -7.17 -13.03
C GLY A 71 -16.52 -6.57 -12.71
N LEU A 72 -15.96 -6.88 -11.54
CA LEU A 72 -14.59 -6.54 -11.18
C LEU A 72 -13.65 -7.67 -11.65
N PRO A 73 -12.63 -7.39 -12.48
CA PRO A 73 -11.56 -8.34 -12.76
C PRO A 73 -10.75 -8.66 -11.48
N PRO A 74 -9.88 -9.69 -11.49
CA PRO A 74 -8.97 -9.93 -10.37
C PRO A 74 -8.24 -8.64 -9.97
N ILE A 75 -8.20 -8.34 -8.67
CA ILE A 75 -7.46 -7.20 -8.14
C ILE A 75 -6.03 -7.58 -7.78
N ASN A 76 -5.13 -6.60 -7.89
CA ASN A 76 -3.79 -6.70 -7.34
C ASN A 76 -3.82 -6.28 -5.85
N ASN A 77 -2.66 -5.87 -5.31
CA ASN A 77 -2.48 -5.46 -3.91
C ASN A 77 -2.58 -3.95 -3.64
N ASP A 78 -3.10 -3.19 -4.60
CA ASP A 78 -3.16 -1.73 -4.58
C ASP A 78 -4.61 -1.27 -4.49
N HIS A 79 -5.05 -1.01 -3.26
CA HIS A 79 -6.39 -0.58 -2.90
C HIS A 79 -6.38 0.43 -1.74
N VAL A 80 -7.35 1.36 -1.77
CA VAL A 80 -7.48 2.39 -0.73
C VAL A 80 -8.93 2.59 -0.33
N LEU A 81 -9.13 2.87 0.96
CA LEU A 81 -10.43 3.16 1.54
C LEU A 81 -10.78 4.63 1.35
N ASP A 82 -12.03 4.92 1.03
CA ASP A 82 -12.55 6.29 1.02
C ASP A 82 -12.57 6.85 2.46
N PRO A 83 -11.91 7.98 2.77
CA PRO A 83 -11.87 8.53 4.11
C PRO A 83 -13.24 9.00 4.61
N ALA A 84 -14.17 9.32 3.71
CA ALA A 84 -15.47 9.92 3.98
C ALA A 84 -16.64 8.91 3.99
N GLY A 85 -16.44 7.67 3.54
CA GLY A 85 -17.57 6.77 3.32
C GLY A 85 -17.21 5.29 3.16
N PRO A 86 -18.19 4.46 2.82
CA PRO A 86 -18.02 3.01 2.71
C PRO A 86 -17.44 2.58 1.37
N ALA A 87 -16.85 3.49 0.60
CA ALA A 87 -16.30 3.18 -0.71
C ALA A 87 -14.86 2.66 -0.60
N VAL A 88 -14.46 1.89 -1.60
CA VAL A 88 -13.10 1.39 -1.77
C VAL A 88 -12.72 1.56 -3.23
N TYR A 89 -11.47 1.93 -3.46
CA TYR A 89 -10.88 2.02 -4.78
C TYR A 89 -9.83 0.92 -4.92
N LEU A 90 -9.82 0.26 -6.08
CA LEU A 90 -9.15 -1.02 -6.30
C LEU A 90 -8.44 -0.98 -7.65
N SER A 91 -7.17 -1.35 -7.71
CA SER A 91 -6.48 -1.58 -8.99
C SER A 91 -6.69 -3.03 -9.41
N ALA A 92 -7.10 -3.23 -10.67
CA ALA A 92 -7.36 -4.54 -11.23
C ALA A 92 -6.28 -4.96 -12.23
N GLU A 93 -6.15 -6.26 -12.45
CA GLU A 93 -5.16 -6.87 -13.35
C GLU A 93 -5.36 -6.48 -14.83
N ASP A 94 -6.53 -5.93 -15.18
CA ASP A 94 -6.76 -5.31 -16.49
C ASP A 94 -6.08 -3.93 -16.65
N GLY A 95 -5.42 -3.43 -15.59
CA GLY A 95 -4.69 -2.17 -15.57
C GLY A 95 -5.52 -0.95 -15.17
N HIS A 96 -6.79 -1.12 -14.79
CA HIS A 96 -7.68 -0.03 -14.44
C HIS A 96 -7.93 0.10 -12.94
N ILE A 97 -8.33 1.31 -12.53
CA ILE A 97 -8.82 1.58 -11.18
C ILE A 97 -10.35 1.50 -11.21
N TYR A 98 -10.91 0.79 -10.26
CA TYR A 98 -12.35 0.64 -10.02
C TYR A 98 -12.73 1.21 -8.67
N ARG A 99 -14.01 1.62 -8.55
CA ARG A 99 -14.65 2.01 -7.30
C ARG A 99 -15.77 1.04 -6.97
N GLY A 100 -15.76 0.53 -5.74
CA GLY A 100 -16.79 -0.33 -5.17
C GLY A 100 -17.26 0.16 -3.80
N LEU A 101 -18.16 -0.60 -3.18
CA LEU A 101 -18.55 -0.43 -1.77
C LEU A 101 -18.01 -1.59 -0.94
N LEU A 102 -17.64 -1.34 0.32
CA LEU A 102 -17.17 -2.36 1.26
C LEU A 102 -18.23 -3.44 1.59
N SER A 103 -19.48 -3.23 1.19
CA SER A 103 -20.56 -4.23 1.23
C SER A 103 -20.55 -5.19 0.03
N GLY A 104 -19.70 -4.98 -0.97
CA GLY A 104 -19.74 -5.67 -2.26
C GLY A 104 -20.79 -5.09 -3.20
N GLY A 105 -21.02 -5.80 -4.32
CA GLY A 105 -22.00 -5.43 -5.35
C GLY A 105 -21.36 -4.95 -6.64
N GLN A 106 -22.03 -4.01 -7.34
CA GLN A 106 -21.51 -3.48 -8.61
C GLN A 106 -20.33 -2.53 -8.39
N VAL A 107 -19.39 -2.55 -9.33
CA VAL A 107 -18.26 -1.61 -9.40
C VAL A 107 -18.42 -0.65 -10.58
N ALA A 108 -17.77 0.50 -10.47
CA ALA A 108 -17.62 1.45 -11.57
C ALA A 108 -16.14 1.63 -11.88
N ARG A 109 -15.76 1.58 -13.16
CA ARG A 109 -14.40 1.92 -13.56
C ARG A 109 -14.17 3.42 -13.49
N ILE A 110 -13.05 3.83 -12.91
CA ILE A 110 -12.65 5.23 -12.70
C ILE A 110 -11.72 5.72 -13.81
N THR A 111 -10.79 4.88 -14.25
CA THR A 111 -9.85 5.22 -15.34
C THR A 111 -10.44 4.93 -16.72
N GLY A 112 -9.95 5.66 -17.72
CA GLY A 112 -10.37 5.48 -19.12
C GLY A 112 -9.64 4.31 -19.79
N GLU A 113 -10.08 3.96 -21.00
CA GLU A 113 -9.40 3.03 -21.91
C GLU A 113 -8.25 3.76 -22.61
N ASP A 114 -7.06 3.73 -22.05
CA ASP A 114 -5.87 4.40 -22.60
C ASP A 114 -4.68 3.45 -22.81
N GLY A 115 -4.84 2.16 -22.51
CA GLY A 115 -3.78 1.14 -22.66
C GLY A 115 -2.65 1.26 -21.64
N VAL A 116 -2.85 2.04 -20.57
CA VAL A 116 -1.88 2.30 -19.51
C VAL A 116 -2.27 1.50 -18.26
N ARG A 117 -1.28 1.07 -17.47
CA ARG A 117 -1.53 0.44 -16.17
C ARG A 117 -1.51 1.47 -15.05
N HIS A 118 -2.45 1.34 -14.12
CA HIS A 118 -2.69 2.27 -13.02
C HIS A 118 -2.60 1.51 -11.69
N TYR A 119 -1.64 1.83 -10.84
CA TYR A 119 -1.41 1.18 -9.55
C TYR A 119 -1.68 2.16 -8.39
N LEU A 120 -2.78 1.96 -7.67
CA LEU A 120 -3.34 2.91 -6.71
C LEU A 120 -2.75 2.78 -5.30
N HIS A 121 -2.18 3.85 -4.76
CA HIS A 121 -1.62 3.83 -3.40
C HIS A 121 -2.21 4.87 -2.45
N GLY A 122 -2.83 5.94 -2.97
CA GLY A 122 -3.25 7.06 -2.14
C GLY A 122 -4.60 7.65 -2.54
N ILE A 123 -5.27 8.21 -1.54
CA ILE A 123 -6.42 9.09 -1.69
C ILE A 123 -6.19 10.34 -0.83
N SER A 124 -6.55 11.51 -1.33
CA SER A 124 -6.40 12.76 -0.57
C SER A 124 -7.28 12.74 0.68
N PRO A 125 -6.92 13.46 1.76
CA PRO A 125 -7.68 13.43 3.01
C PRO A 125 -9.14 13.91 2.86
N ASP A 126 -9.42 14.76 1.88
CA ASP A 126 -10.77 15.21 1.51
C ASP A 126 -11.55 14.21 0.63
N GLY A 127 -10.89 13.15 0.16
CA GLY A 127 -11.48 12.11 -0.69
C GLY A 127 -11.61 12.49 -2.16
N GLU A 128 -11.10 13.65 -2.59
CA GLU A 128 -11.36 14.18 -3.93
C GLU A 128 -10.39 13.67 -5.01
N LEU A 129 -9.16 13.31 -4.64
CA LEU A 129 -8.09 12.92 -5.57
C LEU A 129 -7.51 11.56 -5.21
N LEU A 130 -7.36 10.70 -6.22
CA LEU A 130 -6.57 9.47 -6.12
C LEU A 130 -5.16 9.72 -6.62
N ALA A 131 -4.18 9.18 -5.92
CA ALA A 131 -2.76 9.15 -6.30
C ALA A 131 -2.34 7.72 -6.64
N PHE A 132 -1.74 7.57 -7.82
CA PHE A 132 -1.40 6.26 -8.37
C PHE A 132 -0.12 6.33 -9.22
N VAL A 133 0.48 5.17 -9.45
CA VAL A 133 1.59 5.01 -10.39
C VAL A 133 1.03 4.71 -11.77
N ARG A 134 1.39 5.56 -12.72
CA ARG A 134 1.07 5.42 -14.14
C ARG A 134 2.23 4.72 -14.85
N MET A 135 2.00 3.51 -15.37
CA MET A 135 2.97 2.76 -16.16
C MET A 135 2.55 2.66 -17.63
N ASP A 136 3.38 3.26 -18.49
CA ASP A 136 3.19 3.31 -19.94
C ASP A 136 4.21 2.38 -20.61
N GLY A 137 3.77 1.17 -20.95
CA GLY A 137 4.65 0.11 -21.45
C GLY A 137 5.71 -0.31 -20.43
N SER A 138 6.96 -0.45 -20.88
CA SER A 138 8.11 -0.85 -20.05
C SER A 138 8.90 0.33 -19.46
N GLY A 139 8.36 1.54 -19.52
CA GLY A 139 8.99 2.74 -18.96
C GLY A 139 8.93 2.79 -17.42
N PRO A 140 9.61 3.78 -16.80
CA PRO A 140 9.49 4.00 -15.37
C PRO A 140 8.06 4.39 -14.97
N GLY A 141 7.64 3.95 -13.79
CA GLY A 141 6.41 4.41 -13.15
C GLY A 141 6.47 5.92 -12.88
N ARG A 142 5.35 6.61 -13.11
CA ARG A 142 5.22 8.05 -12.89
C ARG A 142 4.08 8.32 -11.92
N LEU A 143 4.29 9.25 -10.98
CA LEU A 143 3.22 9.74 -10.12
C LEU A 143 2.14 10.44 -10.96
N ALA A 144 0.89 10.03 -10.76
CA ALA A 144 -0.26 10.65 -11.40
C ALA A 144 -1.43 10.79 -10.43
N LEU A 145 -2.27 11.79 -10.72
CA LEU A 145 -3.48 12.13 -9.98
C LEU A 145 -4.70 12.04 -10.88
N ILE A 146 -5.83 11.61 -10.33
CA ILE A 146 -7.14 11.62 -11.00
C ILE A 146 -8.23 11.98 -9.98
N PRO A 147 -9.29 12.72 -10.34
CA PRO A 147 -10.44 12.87 -9.45
C PRO A 147 -11.01 11.50 -9.06
N ALA A 148 -11.43 11.35 -7.81
CA ALA A 148 -12.02 10.10 -7.32
C ALA A 148 -13.34 9.73 -8.02
N SER A 149 -13.99 10.72 -8.66
CA SER A 149 -15.14 10.54 -9.55
C SER A 149 -14.77 10.14 -10.99
N GLY A 150 -13.48 10.05 -11.30
CA GLY A 150 -12.95 9.81 -12.64
C GLY A 150 -12.69 11.10 -13.43
N GLY A 151 -12.20 10.94 -14.66
CA GLY A 151 -11.95 12.06 -15.57
C GLY A 151 -10.47 12.22 -15.94
N ARG A 152 -9.97 13.46 -15.94
CA ARG A 152 -8.65 13.76 -16.49
C ARG A 152 -7.53 13.37 -15.54
N VAL A 153 -6.64 12.51 -16.00
CA VAL A 153 -5.36 12.20 -15.34
C VAL A 153 -4.39 13.38 -15.46
N THR A 154 -3.72 13.73 -14.37
CA THR A 154 -2.63 14.71 -14.31
C THR A 154 -1.36 14.02 -13.83
N VAL A 155 -0.31 14.01 -14.66
CA VAL A 155 1.00 13.49 -14.26
C VAL A 155 1.74 14.56 -13.45
N VAL A 156 2.31 14.16 -12.32
CA VAL A 156 3.12 15.02 -11.46
C VAL A 156 4.58 14.82 -11.83
N ASP A 157 5.31 15.90 -12.11
CA ASP A 157 6.74 15.84 -12.39
C ASP A 157 7.53 15.64 -11.09
N THR A 158 8.08 14.45 -10.91
CA THR A 158 8.94 14.07 -9.79
C THR A 158 10.42 13.99 -10.19
N GLY A 159 10.76 14.36 -11.43
CA GLY A 159 12.08 14.18 -12.03
C GLY A 159 12.33 12.75 -12.54
N PRO A 160 13.60 12.38 -12.79
CA PRO A 160 13.94 11.08 -13.34
C PRO A 160 13.87 9.97 -12.28
N GLY A 161 13.70 8.73 -12.73
CA GLY A 161 13.66 7.54 -11.89
C GLY A 161 12.25 6.94 -11.81
N HIS A 162 12.18 5.64 -11.54
CA HIS A 162 10.92 4.99 -11.22
C HIS A 162 10.32 5.59 -9.93
N VAL A 163 9.00 5.74 -9.89
CA VAL A 163 8.25 6.17 -8.70
C VAL A 163 7.23 5.11 -8.35
N ASP A 164 7.11 4.81 -7.07
CA ASP A 164 6.11 3.92 -6.53
C ASP A 164 5.57 4.36 -5.15
N GLY A 165 4.49 3.72 -4.70
CA GLY A 165 3.92 3.91 -3.37
C GLY A 165 3.45 5.31 -3.01
N PRO A 166 2.80 6.10 -3.90
CA PRO A 166 2.41 7.46 -3.55
C PRO A 166 1.26 7.53 -2.54
N GLU A 167 1.47 8.26 -1.45
CA GLU A 167 0.50 8.47 -0.38
C GLU A 167 0.39 9.95 -0.01
N TRP A 168 -0.83 10.42 0.23
CA TRP A 168 -1.07 11.77 0.76
C TRP A 168 -0.76 11.81 2.25
N SER A 169 -0.10 12.89 2.70
CA SER A 169 -0.05 13.19 4.13
C SER A 169 -1.46 13.47 4.68
N PRO A 170 -1.74 13.17 5.96
CA PRO A 170 -3.05 13.41 6.55
C PRO A 170 -3.53 14.87 6.52
N ASP A 171 -2.58 15.81 6.47
CA ASP A 171 -2.86 17.25 6.33
C ASP A 171 -3.07 17.70 4.87
N GLY A 172 -2.87 16.81 3.89
CA GLY A 172 -3.04 17.06 2.46
C GLY A 172 -1.94 17.92 1.82
N HIS A 173 -0.89 18.29 2.55
CA HIS A 173 0.15 19.18 2.04
C HIS A 173 1.23 18.47 1.22
N TRP A 174 1.44 17.18 1.44
CA TRP A 174 2.51 16.40 0.83
C TRP A 174 1.98 15.13 0.18
N LEU A 175 2.66 14.71 -0.89
CA LEU A 175 2.61 13.34 -1.39
C LEU A 175 3.96 12.68 -1.07
N TYR A 176 3.95 11.63 -0.24
CA TYR A 176 5.08 10.76 0.03
C TYR A 176 5.12 9.64 -0.99
N PHE A 177 6.32 9.15 -1.35
CA PHE A 177 6.51 8.05 -2.31
C PHE A 177 7.95 7.52 -2.20
N ASN A 178 8.25 6.38 -2.82
CA ASN A 178 9.62 5.97 -3.09
C ASN A 178 10.02 6.28 -4.54
N THR A 179 11.29 6.63 -4.75
CA THR A 179 11.83 6.88 -6.08
C THR A 179 13.26 6.38 -6.26
N GLU A 180 13.56 5.90 -7.46
CA GLU A 180 14.90 5.46 -7.87
C GLU A 180 15.76 6.58 -8.44
N ARG A 181 15.35 7.85 -8.29
CA ARG A 181 16.09 9.03 -8.75
C ARG A 181 17.57 9.06 -8.31
N TRP A 182 17.88 8.39 -7.20
CA TRP A 182 19.24 8.34 -6.62
C TRP A 182 19.93 6.99 -6.82
N GLY A 183 19.48 6.16 -7.77
CA GLY A 183 20.11 4.90 -8.18
C GLY A 183 19.47 3.64 -7.60
N TYR A 184 18.71 3.76 -6.51
CA TYR A 184 17.90 2.71 -5.89
C TYR A 184 16.72 3.36 -5.16
N ALA A 185 15.70 2.58 -4.80
CA ALA A 185 14.49 3.11 -4.19
C ALA A 185 14.78 3.76 -2.83
N GLN A 186 14.33 5.00 -2.70
CA GLN A 186 14.48 5.83 -1.51
C GLN A 186 13.24 6.69 -1.32
N LEU A 187 12.95 7.01 -0.06
CA LEU A 187 11.77 7.78 0.30
C LEU A 187 11.92 9.26 -0.05
N ALA A 188 10.88 9.78 -0.68
CA ALA A 188 10.75 11.17 -1.10
C ALA A 188 9.36 11.70 -0.74
N ARG A 189 9.23 13.03 -0.79
CA ARG A 189 7.95 13.71 -0.74
C ARG A 189 7.93 14.87 -1.72
N ILE A 190 6.76 15.25 -2.20
CA ILE A 190 6.57 16.38 -3.10
C ILE A 190 5.46 17.30 -2.60
N ALA A 191 5.71 18.60 -2.65
CA ALA A 191 4.70 19.63 -2.50
C ALA A 191 5.01 20.76 -3.49
N ARG A 192 3.96 21.31 -4.12
CA ARG A 192 4.09 22.49 -5.02
C ARG A 192 5.15 22.33 -6.12
N GLY A 193 5.38 21.09 -6.58
CA GLY A 193 6.37 20.77 -7.62
C GLY A 193 7.80 20.55 -7.13
N GLU A 194 8.05 20.66 -5.82
CA GLU A 194 9.38 20.49 -5.23
C GLU A 194 9.51 19.10 -4.57
N VAL A 195 10.43 18.28 -5.09
CA VAL A 195 10.73 16.96 -4.54
C VAL A 195 11.83 17.05 -3.50
N GLU A 196 11.56 16.51 -2.31
CA GLU A 196 12.49 16.40 -1.20
C GLU A 196 12.80 14.93 -0.90
N ARG A 197 14.07 14.61 -0.67
CA ARG A 197 14.45 13.31 -0.10
C ARG A 197 14.15 13.32 1.39
N VAL A 198 13.41 12.32 1.87
CA VAL A 198 12.95 12.26 3.26
C VAL A 198 14.09 11.93 4.21
N HIS A 199 14.94 10.95 3.87
CA HIS A 199 16.22 10.70 4.53
C HIS A 199 17.19 9.98 3.59
N ARG A 200 18.44 9.84 4.03
CA ARG A 200 19.45 9.03 3.33
C ARG A 200 19.67 7.73 4.11
N SER A 201 19.72 6.62 3.41
CA SER A 201 20.07 5.28 3.89
C SER A 201 20.84 4.57 2.79
N ASP A 202 21.52 3.47 3.13
CA ASP A 202 22.13 2.54 2.17
C ASP A 202 21.20 1.35 1.83
N THR A 203 20.00 1.34 2.40
CA THR A 203 18.95 0.34 2.20
C THR A 203 18.06 0.69 1.01
N VAL A 204 17.18 -0.22 0.63
CA VAL A 204 16.19 -0.01 -0.43
C VAL A 204 14.83 0.18 0.25
N ASP A 205 14.32 1.40 0.26
CA ASP A 205 13.20 1.79 1.12
C ASP A 205 11.92 2.04 0.29
N TRP A 206 10.84 1.36 0.66
CA TRP A 206 9.57 1.30 -0.06
C TRP A 206 8.36 1.61 0.84
N PHE A 207 7.26 2.03 0.22
CA PHE A 207 5.93 2.15 0.83
C PHE A 207 5.89 2.99 2.14
N PRO A 208 6.16 4.30 2.07
CA PRO A 208 6.06 5.16 3.24
C PRO A 208 4.58 5.42 3.61
N HIS A 209 4.14 4.91 4.75
CA HIS A 209 2.78 5.11 5.25
C HIS A 209 2.77 5.95 6.53
N LEU A 210 2.05 7.07 6.50
CA LEU A 210 1.91 7.97 7.66
C LEU A 210 0.75 7.51 8.53
N SER A 211 0.91 7.67 9.85
CA SER A 211 -0.19 7.51 10.79
C SER A 211 -1.26 8.60 10.57
N PRO A 212 -2.55 8.34 10.86
CA PRO A 212 -3.62 9.32 10.69
C PRO A 212 -3.41 10.67 11.39
N ASP A 213 -2.68 10.70 12.51
CA ASP A 213 -2.30 11.93 13.21
C ASP A 213 -1.07 12.65 12.61
N GLY A 214 -0.40 12.03 11.63
CA GLY A 214 0.78 12.53 10.94
C GLY A 214 2.07 12.52 11.75
N THR A 215 2.09 11.96 12.97
CA THR A 215 3.25 12.01 13.87
C THR A 215 4.20 10.82 13.74
N ARG A 216 3.73 9.72 13.15
CA ARG A 216 4.49 8.50 12.90
C ARG A 216 4.45 8.13 11.43
N ALA A 217 5.44 7.37 11.01
CA ALA A 217 5.42 6.68 9.74
C ALA A 217 6.00 5.28 9.89
N VAL A 218 5.57 4.37 9.02
CA VAL A 218 6.18 3.06 8.81
C VAL A 218 6.57 2.94 7.34
N TYR A 219 7.71 2.31 7.07
CA TYR A 219 8.12 1.96 5.72
C TYR A 219 8.78 0.58 5.69
N LEU A 220 8.90 0.02 4.49
CA LEU A 220 9.51 -1.28 4.25
C LEU A 220 10.98 -1.08 3.84
N GLU A 221 11.89 -1.62 4.66
CA GLU A 221 13.35 -1.58 4.45
C GLU A 221 13.81 -2.93 3.89
N TYR A 222 14.27 -2.91 2.63
CA TYR A 222 14.92 -4.04 1.99
C TYR A 222 16.45 -3.95 2.11
N PRO A 223 17.16 -5.09 2.03
CA PRO A 223 18.61 -5.10 1.94
C PRO A 223 19.15 -4.24 0.78
N ALA A 224 20.33 -3.66 0.98
CA ALA A 224 21.05 -2.91 -0.05
C ALA A 224 21.21 -3.72 -1.35
N GLY A 225 21.00 -3.08 -2.50
CA GLY A 225 21.12 -3.72 -3.82
C GLY A 225 19.91 -4.58 -4.24
N THR A 226 18.83 -4.59 -3.47
CA THR A 226 17.56 -5.19 -3.90
C THR A 226 17.00 -4.43 -5.11
N GLU A 227 16.70 -5.14 -6.19
CA GLU A 227 16.03 -4.58 -7.37
C GLU A 227 14.51 -4.73 -7.24
N GLY A 228 13.76 -3.63 -7.45
CA GLY A 228 12.31 -3.60 -7.23
C GLY A 228 11.93 -3.86 -5.77
N HIS A 229 10.79 -4.51 -5.59
CA HIS A 229 10.19 -4.84 -4.29
C HIS A 229 9.73 -6.30 -4.26
N PRO A 230 10.68 -7.27 -4.35
CA PRO A 230 10.34 -8.68 -4.45
C PRO A 230 9.64 -9.20 -3.20
N ALA A 231 9.00 -10.36 -3.37
CA ALA A 231 8.44 -11.15 -2.29
C ALA A 231 9.51 -11.97 -1.54
N ASP A 232 9.13 -12.47 -0.38
CA ASP A 232 9.80 -13.57 0.35
C ASP A 232 11.28 -13.31 0.68
N LEU A 233 11.62 -12.04 0.96
CA LEU A 233 12.94 -11.62 1.42
C LEU A 233 12.97 -11.29 2.92
N PRO A 234 14.14 -11.42 3.57
CA PRO A 234 14.34 -10.86 4.90
C PRO A 234 14.33 -9.32 4.80
N VAL A 235 13.26 -8.71 5.31
CA VAL A 235 13.02 -7.27 5.29
C VAL A 235 12.73 -6.78 6.71
N SER A 236 12.69 -5.45 6.90
CA SER A 236 12.24 -4.85 8.15
C SER A 236 11.12 -3.84 7.91
N LEU A 237 10.13 -3.80 8.80
CA LEU A 237 9.28 -2.62 8.93
C LEU A 237 9.96 -1.64 9.87
N VAL A 238 10.19 -0.42 9.40
CA VAL A 238 10.89 0.62 10.16
C VAL A 238 9.89 1.69 10.57
N VAL A 239 9.76 1.88 11.88
CA VAL A 239 8.87 2.90 12.45
C VAL A 239 9.69 4.13 12.81
N VAL A 240 9.21 5.31 12.43
CA VAL A 240 9.89 6.59 12.68
C VAL A 240 8.92 7.65 13.22
N ASP A 241 9.50 8.68 13.83
CA ASP A 241 8.81 9.96 14.05
C ASP A 241 8.95 10.81 12.79
N THR A 242 7.85 11.40 12.30
CA THR A 242 7.86 12.14 11.01
C THR A 242 8.71 13.40 11.03
N ALA A 243 9.06 13.93 12.21
CA ALA A 243 10.03 15.01 12.35
C ALA A 243 11.49 14.52 12.32
N ARG A 244 11.76 13.21 12.49
CA ARG A 244 13.10 12.62 12.62
C ARG A 244 13.22 11.24 11.97
N TRP A 245 13.06 11.18 10.65
CA TRP A 245 13.17 9.96 9.86
C TRP A 245 14.50 9.21 9.97
N SER A 246 15.60 9.93 10.21
CA SER A 246 16.94 9.33 10.33
C SER A 246 17.17 8.56 11.65
N THR A 247 16.23 8.61 12.60
CA THR A 247 16.33 7.91 13.89
C THR A 247 15.13 6.99 14.10
N PRO A 248 15.22 5.71 13.72
CA PRO A 248 14.13 4.76 13.89
C PRO A 248 13.73 4.57 15.36
N LEU A 249 12.42 4.55 15.58
CA LEU A 249 11.80 4.20 16.86
C LEU A 249 11.78 2.68 17.05
N ALA A 250 11.54 1.93 15.98
CA ALA A 250 11.55 0.47 15.97
C ALA A 250 11.99 -0.08 14.61
N ARG A 251 12.52 -1.30 14.65
CA ARG A 251 12.74 -2.15 13.46
C ARG A 251 12.15 -3.52 13.75
N ILE A 252 11.22 -3.96 12.90
CA ILE A 252 10.48 -5.20 13.06
C ILE A 252 10.89 -6.13 11.91
N PRO A 253 11.84 -7.07 12.13
CA PRO A 253 12.28 -7.98 11.09
C PRO A 253 11.20 -9.03 10.78
N LEU A 254 11.07 -9.38 9.49
CA LEU A 254 10.15 -10.41 9.01
C LEU A 254 10.64 -11.03 7.70
N LEU A 255 10.13 -12.22 7.39
CA LEU A 255 10.16 -12.73 6.01
C LEU A 255 8.94 -12.14 5.29
N GLY A 256 9.18 -11.29 4.29
CA GLY A 256 8.14 -10.46 3.70
C GLY A 256 8.57 -9.78 2.41
N GLY A 257 8.01 -8.60 2.14
CA GLY A 257 8.31 -7.82 0.94
C GLY A 257 7.02 -7.39 0.25
N GLN A 258 6.87 -7.75 -1.02
CA GLN A 258 5.62 -7.59 -1.76
C GLN A 258 4.44 -8.19 -0.96
N GLY A 259 3.38 -7.41 -0.81
CA GLY A 259 2.17 -7.76 -0.08
C GLY A 259 2.23 -7.46 1.41
N THR A 260 3.37 -7.07 1.99
CA THR A 260 3.47 -6.80 3.44
C THR A 260 2.68 -5.54 3.83
N ILE A 261 2.94 -4.41 3.15
CA ILE A 261 2.34 -3.09 3.36
C ILE A 261 2.33 -2.28 2.06
N ASN A 262 1.72 -2.75 0.97
CA ASN A 262 1.66 -1.94 -0.26
C ASN A 262 0.76 -0.70 -0.13
N VAL A 263 -0.14 -0.73 0.84
CA VAL A 263 -1.17 0.28 1.09
C VAL A 263 -1.13 0.69 2.56
N ASN A 264 -1.63 1.89 2.87
CA ASN A 264 -1.63 2.40 4.24
C ASN A 264 -2.46 1.48 5.15
N SER A 265 -1.79 0.96 6.18
CA SER A 265 -2.30 -0.04 7.11
C SER A 265 -2.46 0.45 8.54
N TRP A 266 -2.36 1.76 8.78
CA TRP A 266 -2.48 2.34 10.11
C TRP A 266 -3.90 2.26 10.65
N ALA A 267 -4.01 1.90 11.93
CA ALA A 267 -5.25 2.01 12.67
C ALA A 267 -5.69 3.48 12.75
N PRO A 268 -7.01 3.76 12.73
CA PRO A 268 -7.54 5.13 12.82
C PRO A 268 -7.08 5.94 14.04
N ASP A 269 -6.66 5.27 15.12
CA ASP A 269 -6.18 5.89 16.35
C ASP A 269 -4.68 6.20 16.37
N SER A 270 -3.95 5.86 15.29
CA SER A 270 -2.49 6.04 15.14
C SER A 270 -1.61 5.25 16.12
N ARG A 271 -2.18 4.29 16.86
CA ARG A 271 -1.44 3.52 17.88
C ARG A 271 -0.95 2.16 17.40
N SER A 272 -1.44 1.72 16.24
CA SER A 272 -1.12 0.42 15.67
C SER A 272 -1.15 0.47 14.16
N PHE A 273 -0.48 -0.50 13.52
CA PHE A 273 -0.62 -0.75 12.09
C PHE A 273 -0.66 -2.25 11.82
N ALA A 274 -1.35 -2.64 10.75
CA ALA A 274 -1.42 -4.01 10.29
C ALA A 274 -0.34 -4.28 9.24
N TYR A 275 0.08 -5.53 9.10
CA TYR A 275 1.00 -5.97 8.06
C TYR A 275 0.86 -7.47 7.82
N VAL A 276 1.43 -7.96 6.72
CA VAL A 276 1.50 -9.40 6.45
C VAL A 276 2.94 -9.89 6.43
N ALA A 277 3.20 -10.99 7.13
CA ALA A 277 4.45 -11.74 7.05
C ALA A 277 4.21 -13.10 6.39
N TYR A 278 5.23 -13.62 5.71
CA TYR A 278 5.15 -14.87 4.96
C TYR A 278 6.22 -15.88 5.43
N PRO A 279 6.20 -16.31 6.71
CA PRO A 279 7.18 -17.26 7.21
C PRO A 279 7.10 -18.59 6.46
N LYS A 280 8.26 -19.27 6.39
CA LYS A 280 8.39 -20.61 5.87
C LYS A 280 8.98 -21.51 6.96
N ASP A 281 8.36 -22.67 7.16
CA ASP A 281 8.89 -23.70 8.06
C ASP A 281 10.07 -24.45 7.46
#